data_AF-A0A6I5I8K1-F1
#
_entry.id   AF-A0A6I5I8K1-F1
#
_cell.length_a   1.000
_cell.length_b   1.000
_cell.length_c   1.000
_cell.angle_alpha   90.00
_cell.angle_beta   90.00
_cell.angle_gamma   90.00
#
_symmetry.space_group_name_H-M   'P 1'
#
loop_
_entity.id
_entity.type
_entity.pdbx_description
1 polymer ?
#
loop_
_entity_poly.entity_id
_entity_poly.type
_entity_poly.pdbx_seq_one_letter_code
_entity_poly.pdbx_strand_id
1 'polypeptide(L)'
;MKKRVIIVIAFAVTAVTLKGFSPSEGNGSDSVRSRVVEPGLTAVPSFPSELTVDELVLLANGNNAIQMGAFTRRSNAEALSDKIAGMTGLTLDIVEEGGLFKVFINSSLKGERPCLFIPVVFQGAPRVKEPAEEIRQPAVNDPVSPADVSPEQRTEGAMSNDTVGRQSGEETDSVPATAVIPAGELESEPQETITAEPESAGARNTLQKLRSVFLLSGDNPWLARHNYFGKSVTLVNALIIAIVVSFATMLILLVVILFNRRRMEKESRLRQYLLEQYQTLIIDYLFGSSGPEPFRKIASDYYRRQVLIDQMIDVSVNLKGDSREKLKKLYLDLELDEDSLDRAYSRRWHKKIKGFRELAFMGITEGNDEMYRSLNSRNEILRMEAQIALVRLSEKDHFEFLSQLKRPFSLWEQITLHDLILQHDISVPDFQRWLNSENPTVVMFALRMIREFKQIEAEPEVRKVLLHREPRVSRLAVEVAGDLGMKTTLETMKRMYKFQEYNSCLEIVRSMGKMPETSMLGFLKLVLDKEDDVQLQIEAVKAIENMGEIGVQALVKIMKSEYKNYNIIVRHVLDRRIN
;
A
#
# COMPACT_ATOMS: atom_id res chain seq x y z
N MET A 1 -24.94 22.43 -35.15
CA MET A 1 -24.84 22.34 -33.67
C MET A 1 -25.44 21.09 -33.04
N LYS A 2 -26.47 20.43 -33.62
CA LYS A 2 -27.11 19.23 -33.01
C LYS A 2 -26.25 17.94 -32.99
N LYS A 3 -25.28 17.76 -33.89
CA LYS A 3 -24.40 16.58 -33.91
C LYS A 3 -23.27 16.58 -32.86
N ARG A 4 -22.82 17.77 -32.41
CA ARG A 4 -21.79 17.88 -31.35
C ARG A 4 -22.36 17.64 -29.94
N VAL A 5 -23.64 17.97 -29.72
CA VAL A 5 -24.31 17.77 -28.42
C VAL A 5 -24.59 16.28 -28.13
N ILE A 6 -24.90 15.48 -29.15
CA ILE A 6 -25.16 14.04 -28.98
C ILE A 6 -23.87 13.25 -28.67
N ILE A 7 -22.72 13.68 -29.23
CA ILE A 7 -21.42 13.07 -28.93
C ILE A 7 -20.96 13.41 -27.49
N VAL A 8 -21.24 14.63 -27.01
CA VAL A 8 -20.90 15.05 -25.64
C VAL A 8 -21.78 14.33 -24.59
N ILE A 9 -23.06 14.06 -24.90
CA ILE A 9 -23.95 13.31 -23.99
C ILE A 9 -23.58 11.82 -23.98
N ALA A 10 -23.17 11.23 -25.11
CA ALA A 10 -22.68 9.85 -25.15
C ALA A 10 -21.34 9.66 -24.42
N PHE A 11 -20.45 10.66 -24.46
CA PHE A 11 -19.21 10.68 -23.67
C PHE A 11 -19.45 10.93 -22.17
N ALA A 12 -20.46 11.73 -21.80
CA ALA A 12 -20.81 11.96 -20.41
C ALA A 12 -21.42 10.71 -19.73
N VAL A 13 -22.24 9.94 -20.46
CA VAL A 13 -22.84 8.69 -19.93
C VAL A 13 -21.81 7.55 -19.83
N THR A 14 -20.77 7.53 -20.67
CA THR A 14 -19.66 6.58 -20.57
C THR A 14 -18.59 7.00 -19.55
N ALA A 15 -18.41 8.29 -19.29
CA ALA A 15 -17.49 8.77 -18.25
C ALA A 15 -18.01 8.53 -16.81
N VAL A 16 -19.34 8.49 -16.62
CA VAL A 16 -19.94 8.23 -15.30
C VAL A 16 -19.86 6.75 -14.91
N THR A 17 -19.78 5.82 -15.87
CA THR A 17 -19.61 4.39 -15.61
C THR A 17 -18.16 3.92 -15.53
N LEU A 18 -17.19 4.75 -15.97
CA LEU A 18 -15.76 4.43 -15.93
C LEU A 18 -15.00 5.01 -14.73
N LYS A 19 -15.68 5.69 -13.80
CA LYS A 19 -15.05 6.22 -12.57
C LYS A 19 -14.81 5.17 -11.46
N GLY A 20 -15.02 3.88 -11.76
CA GLY A 20 -14.98 2.79 -10.79
C GLY A 20 -13.90 1.72 -11.01
N PHE A 21 -12.91 1.92 -11.90
CA PHE A 21 -11.85 0.92 -12.11
C PHE A 21 -10.47 1.59 -12.19
N SER A 22 -9.81 1.66 -11.03
CA SER A 22 -8.34 1.67 -10.96
C SER A 22 -7.88 0.21 -10.98
N PRO A 23 -7.01 -0.22 -11.90
CA PRO A 23 -6.45 -1.56 -11.84
C PRO A 23 -5.39 -1.58 -10.73
N SER A 24 -5.71 -2.20 -9.60
CA SER A 24 -4.67 -2.75 -8.72
C SER A 24 -4.14 -4.02 -9.39
N GLU A 25 -2.84 -4.07 -9.64
CA GLU A 25 -2.13 -5.29 -10.01
C GLU A 25 -2.41 -6.37 -8.96
N GLY A 26 -2.90 -7.52 -9.41
CA GLY A 26 -3.20 -8.69 -8.59
C GLY A 26 -2.51 -9.91 -9.18
N ASN A 27 -1.42 -10.33 -8.54
CA ASN A 27 -0.85 -11.66 -8.70
C ASN A 27 -1.85 -12.71 -8.21
N GLY A 28 -1.89 -13.84 -8.91
CA GLY A 28 -2.77 -14.97 -8.60
C GLY A 28 -2.39 -15.69 -7.31
N SER A 29 -3.29 -15.62 -6.34
CA SER A 29 -3.63 -16.71 -5.43
C SER A 29 -5.16 -16.65 -5.29
N ASP A 30 -5.88 -17.73 -5.63
CA ASP A 30 -7.35 -17.82 -5.56
C ASP A 30 -7.84 -17.91 -4.09
N SER A 31 -7.47 -16.92 -3.28
CA SER A 31 -8.08 -16.62 -2.00
C SER A 31 -9.05 -15.46 -2.19
N VAL A 32 -10.36 -15.71 -2.08
CA VAL A 32 -11.33 -14.61 -2.10
C VAL A 32 -11.24 -13.89 -0.76
N ARG A 33 -10.67 -12.68 -0.74
CA ARG A 33 -10.78 -11.78 0.43
C ARG A 33 -12.25 -11.38 0.53
N SER A 34 -12.99 -11.98 1.48
CA SER A 34 -14.39 -11.64 1.71
C SER A 34 -14.50 -10.13 1.95
N ARG A 35 -15.20 -9.42 1.06
CA ARG A 35 -15.59 -8.01 1.23
C ARG A 35 -17.02 -7.89 1.79
N VAL A 36 -17.54 -8.95 2.42
CA VAL A 36 -18.77 -8.87 3.21
C VAL A 36 -18.34 -8.69 4.66
N VAL A 37 -18.52 -7.46 5.17
CA VAL A 37 -18.35 -7.15 6.59
C VAL A 37 -19.52 -7.78 7.34
N GLU A 38 -19.29 -8.97 7.89
CA GLU A 38 -20.12 -9.47 8.99
C GLU A 38 -19.68 -8.78 10.30
N PRO A 39 -20.62 -8.36 11.15
CA PRO A 39 -20.30 -7.70 12.41
C PRO A 39 -19.69 -8.72 13.38
N GLY A 40 -18.38 -8.60 13.65
CA GLY A 40 -17.68 -9.40 14.68
C GLY A 40 -16.26 -9.85 14.32
N LEU A 41 -15.82 -9.72 13.06
CA LEU A 41 -14.47 -10.11 12.65
C LEU A 41 -13.47 -8.96 12.83
N THR A 42 -12.56 -9.10 13.79
CA THR A 42 -11.38 -8.22 13.90
C THR A 42 -10.35 -8.66 12.86
N ALA A 43 -10.45 -8.12 11.65
CA ALA A 43 -9.40 -8.30 10.65
C ALA A 43 -8.17 -7.48 11.07
N VAL A 44 -7.13 -8.13 11.58
CA VAL A 44 -5.83 -7.51 11.85
C VAL A 44 -5.05 -7.45 10.52
N PRO A 45 -4.80 -6.27 9.94
CA PRO A 45 -4.04 -6.16 8.70
C PRO A 45 -2.57 -5.92 9.08
N SER A 46 -1.93 -6.93 9.67
CA SER A 46 -0.46 -6.98 9.86
C SER A 46 -0.10 -8.30 10.51
N PHE A 47 0.22 -9.29 9.68
CA PHE A 47 1.21 -10.28 10.09
C PHE A 47 2.45 -10.04 9.23
N PRO A 48 3.66 -10.16 9.79
CA PRO A 48 4.90 -10.08 9.02
C PRO A 48 4.80 -11.09 7.87
N SER A 49 5.43 -10.78 6.74
CA SER A 49 5.30 -11.55 5.50
C SER A 49 5.75 -13.01 5.58
N GLU A 50 6.17 -13.49 6.76
CA GLU A 50 6.60 -14.85 7.04
C GLU A 50 6.09 -15.26 8.44
N LEU A 51 4.94 -15.92 8.52
CA LEU A 51 4.50 -16.60 9.75
C LEU A 51 5.27 -17.93 9.81
N THR A 52 6.07 -18.13 10.85
CA THR A 52 6.81 -19.41 11.01
C THR A 52 5.86 -20.52 11.44
N VAL A 53 6.23 -21.78 11.14
CA VAL A 53 5.44 -22.97 11.52
C VAL A 53 5.23 -23.03 13.04
N ASP A 54 6.24 -22.64 13.82
CA ASP A 54 6.20 -22.63 15.28
C ASP A 54 5.26 -21.55 15.85
N GLU A 55 5.23 -20.35 15.24
CA GLU A 55 4.29 -19.29 15.62
C GLU A 55 2.83 -19.67 15.34
N LEU A 56 2.59 -20.38 14.23
CA LEU A 56 1.25 -20.89 13.91
C LEU A 56 0.79 -21.95 14.93
N VAL A 57 1.70 -22.81 15.38
CA VAL A 57 1.42 -23.82 16.43
C VAL A 57 1.16 -23.14 17.78
N LEU A 58 1.90 -22.09 18.12
CA LEU A 58 1.65 -21.30 19.34
C LEU A 58 0.29 -20.57 19.29
N LEU A 59 -0.09 -20.01 18.14
CA LEU A 59 -1.40 -19.38 17.95
C LEU A 59 -2.54 -20.40 17.98
N ALA A 60 -2.34 -21.59 17.44
CA ALA A 60 -3.30 -22.69 17.45
C ALA A 60 -3.51 -23.29 18.84
N ASN A 61 -2.46 -23.32 19.69
CA ASN A 61 -2.57 -23.65 21.12
C ASN A 61 -3.20 -22.51 21.93
N GLY A 62 -3.22 -21.31 21.36
CA GLY A 62 -4.01 -20.19 21.85
C GLY A 62 -5.50 -20.48 21.77
N ASN A 63 -6.24 -19.90 22.70
CA ASN A 63 -7.66 -20.15 22.93
C ASN A 63 -8.58 -19.48 21.87
N ASN A 64 -8.16 -19.39 20.60
CA ASN A 64 -8.78 -18.63 19.51
C ASN A 64 -9.16 -19.52 18.33
N ALA A 65 -10.19 -19.13 17.57
CA ALA A 65 -10.52 -19.74 16.28
C ALA A 65 -9.77 -18.99 15.16
N ILE A 66 -9.04 -19.70 14.29
CA ILE A 66 -8.21 -19.09 13.25
C ILE A 66 -8.71 -19.52 11.87
N GLN A 67 -9.07 -18.56 11.03
CA GLN A 67 -9.44 -18.78 9.63
C GLN A 67 -8.21 -18.58 8.73
N MET A 68 -7.84 -19.64 8.01
CA MET A 68 -6.64 -19.68 7.16
C MET A 68 -6.94 -19.45 5.68
N GLY A 69 -8.20 -19.67 5.25
CA GLY A 69 -8.60 -19.47 3.86
C GLY A 69 -10.11 -19.59 3.64
N ALA A 70 -10.57 -19.10 2.49
CA ALA A 70 -11.94 -19.24 2.01
C ALA A 70 -11.92 -19.52 0.50
N PHE A 71 -12.51 -20.64 0.09
CA PHE A 71 -12.41 -21.17 -1.26
C PHE A 71 -13.79 -21.45 -1.86
N THR A 72 -13.95 -21.25 -3.16
CA THR A 72 -15.17 -21.59 -3.88
C THR A 72 -15.30 -23.09 -4.18
N ARG A 73 -14.18 -23.82 -4.15
CA ARG A 73 -14.12 -25.27 -4.41
C ARG A 73 -13.58 -26.00 -3.19
N ARG A 74 -14.26 -27.08 -2.79
CA ARG A 74 -13.88 -27.93 -1.66
C ARG A 74 -12.49 -28.54 -1.83
N SER A 75 -12.14 -28.97 -3.04
CA SER A 75 -10.82 -29.53 -3.36
C SER A 75 -9.65 -28.59 -3.03
N ASN A 76 -9.86 -27.28 -3.13
CA ASN A 76 -8.82 -26.29 -2.84
C ASN A 76 -8.68 -26.05 -1.33
N ALA A 77 -9.79 -26.13 -0.61
CA ALA A 77 -9.80 -26.08 0.85
C ALA A 77 -9.12 -27.33 1.45
N GLU A 78 -9.42 -28.51 0.89
CA GLU A 78 -8.78 -29.79 1.26
C GLU A 78 -7.27 -29.75 0.96
N ALA A 79 -6.86 -29.29 -0.23
CA ALA A 79 -5.44 -29.17 -0.57
C ALA A 79 -4.66 -28.21 0.36
N LEU A 80 -5.28 -27.11 0.80
CA LEU A 80 -4.66 -26.23 1.80
C LEU A 80 -4.61 -26.91 3.17
N SER A 81 -5.70 -27.56 3.59
CA SER A 81 -5.80 -28.27 4.86
C SER A 81 -4.72 -29.35 4.98
N ASP A 82 -4.59 -30.21 3.97
CA ASP A 82 -3.59 -31.29 3.94
C ASP A 82 -2.16 -30.74 3.96
N LYS A 83 -1.93 -29.65 3.23
CA LYS A 83 -0.62 -28.98 3.18
C LYS A 83 -0.22 -28.38 4.52
N ILE A 84 -1.16 -27.79 5.27
CA ILE A 84 -0.89 -27.22 6.60
C ILE A 84 -0.75 -28.35 7.62
N ALA A 85 -1.65 -29.33 7.62
CA ALA A 85 -1.60 -30.49 8.50
C ALA A 85 -0.27 -31.26 8.36
N GLY A 86 0.22 -31.41 7.13
CA GLY A 86 1.52 -32.03 6.86
C GLY A 86 2.73 -31.24 7.35
N MET A 87 2.62 -29.92 7.53
CA MET A 87 3.71 -29.06 7.99
C MET A 87 3.70 -28.81 9.51
N THR A 88 2.53 -28.74 10.13
CA THR A 88 2.38 -28.34 11.55
C THR A 88 1.90 -29.47 12.46
N GLY A 89 1.35 -30.56 11.90
CA GLY A 89 0.72 -31.64 12.66
C GLY A 89 -0.62 -31.26 13.33
N LEU A 90 -1.17 -30.08 13.01
CA LEU A 90 -2.43 -29.59 13.58
C LEU A 90 -3.65 -30.18 12.85
N THR A 91 -4.78 -30.31 13.55
CA THR A 91 -6.07 -30.68 12.96
C THR A 91 -6.79 -29.45 12.43
N LEU A 92 -7.15 -29.45 11.15
CA LEU A 92 -7.90 -28.37 10.51
C LEU A 92 -9.31 -28.83 10.13
N ASP A 93 -10.28 -27.94 10.34
CA ASP A 93 -11.68 -28.16 10.02
C ASP A 93 -12.08 -27.35 8.78
N ILE A 94 -12.89 -27.96 7.90
CA ILE A 94 -13.46 -27.28 6.73
C ILE A 94 -14.94 -27.02 6.99
N VAL A 95 -15.32 -25.74 7.02
CA VAL A 95 -16.69 -25.30 7.28
C VAL A 95 -17.27 -24.63 6.04
N GLU A 96 -18.44 -25.07 5.60
CA GLU A 96 -19.15 -24.50 4.44
C GLU A 96 -20.11 -23.38 4.89
N GLU A 97 -19.83 -22.15 4.46
CA GLU A 97 -20.64 -20.98 4.81
C GLU A 97 -20.74 -19.99 3.65
N GLY A 98 -21.97 -19.59 3.31
CA GLY A 98 -22.22 -18.60 2.26
C GLY A 98 -21.75 -19.04 0.87
N GLY A 99 -21.73 -20.35 0.59
CA GLY A 99 -21.23 -20.92 -0.67
C GLY A 99 -19.71 -20.95 -0.80
N LEU A 100 -18.98 -20.79 0.32
CA LEU A 100 -17.53 -20.88 0.40
C LEU A 100 -17.11 -21.97 1.41
N PHE A 101 -16.06 -22.71 1.06
CA PHE A 101 -15.37 -23.66 1.92
C PHE A 101 -14.25 -22.92 2.66
N LYS A 102 -14.45 -22.69 3.95
CA LYS A 102 -13.50 -21.97 4.81
C LYS A 102 -12.67 -22.97 5.61
N VAL A 103 -11.36 -22.77 5.66
CA VAL A 103 -10.42 -23.64 6.40
C VAL A 103 -10.09 -22.99 7.74
N PHE A 104 -10.30 -23.74 8.83
CA PHE A 104 -10.15 -23.26 10.20
C PHE A 104 -9.26 -24.16 11.07
N ILE A 105 -8.65 -23.54 12.08
CA ILE A 105 -8.07 -24.22 13.24
C ILE A 105 -8.99 -23.90 14.44
N ASN A 106 -9.35 -24.93 15.22
CA ASN A 106 -10.26 -24.84 16.38
C ASN A 106 -11.65 -24.25 16.02
N SER A 107 -12.34 -24.84 15.04
CA SER A 107 -13.65 -24.33 14.58
C SER A 107 -14.74 -24.33 15.66
N SER A 108 -14.60 -25.18 16.68
CA SER A 108 -15.52 -25.29 17.82
C SER A 108 -15.59 -24.04 18.69
N LEU A 109 -14.58 -23.15 18.66
CA LEU A 109 -14.54 -21.91 19.44
C LEU A 109 -15.28 -20.73 18.76
N LYS A 110 -15.95 -21.00 17.63
CA LYS A 110 -16.66 -19.99 16.84
C LYS A 110 -17.90 -19.48 17.58
N GLY A 111 -17.98 -18.17 17.77
CA GLY A 111 -19.11 -17.48 18.42
C GLY A 111 -18.90 -17.16 19.90
N GLU A 112 -18.01 -17.89 20.59
CA GLU A 112 -17.64 -17.61 21.99
C GLU A 112 -16.42 -16.69 22.10
N ARG A 113 -15.55 -16.66 21.06
CA ARG A 113 -14.26 -15.94 21.07
C ARG A 113 -13.94 -15.29 19.72
N PRO A 114 -13.04 -14.29 19.69
CA PRO A 114 -12.68 -13.59 18.46
C PRO A 114 -12.06 -14.55 17.44
N CYS A 115 -12.61 -14.53 16.22
CA CYS A 115 -12.08 -15.27 15.09
C CYS A 115 -10.97 -14.45 14.41
N LEU A 116 -9.77 -15.01 14.32
CA LEU A 116 -8.62 -14.37 13.69
C LEU A 116 -8.51 -14.82 12.23
N PHE A 117 -8.41 -13.89 11.29
CA PHE A 117 -8.20 -14.22 9.88
C PHE A 117 -6.73 -14.03 9.50
N ILE A 118 -6.05 -15.11 9.13
CA ILE A 118 -4.65 -15.09 8.69
C ILE A 118 -4.61 -15.48 7.20
N PRO A 119 -4.35 -14.54 6.27
CA PRO A 119 -4.18 -14.87 4.87
C PRO A 119 -2.84 -15.58 4.68
N VAL A 120 -2.87 -16.88 4.41
CA VAL A 120 -1.64 -17.65 4.26
C VAL A 120 -1.12 -17.54 2.82
N VAL A 121 0.05 -16.94 2.65
CA VAL A 121 0.78 -16.93 1.36
C VAL A 121 2.02 -17.80 1.54
N PHE A 122 1.95 -19.05 1.07
CA PHE A 122 3.12 -19.93 1.08
C PHE A 122 3.92 -19.76 -0.21
N GLN A 123 5.19 -19.37 -0.08
CA GLN A 123 6.13 -19.46 -1.20
C GLN A 123 6.22 -20.93 -1.67
N GLY A 124 6.12 -21.14 -2.99
CA GLY A 124 6.23 -22.47 -3.56
C GLY A 124 7.67 -22.99 -3.38
N ALA A 125 7.83 -24.17 -2.79
CA ALA A 125 9.12 -24.85 -2.78
C ALA A 125 9.66 -25.00 -4.22
N PRO A 126 10.97 -24.88 -4.43
CA PRO A 126 11.57 -25.09 -5.75
C PRO A 126 11.24 -26.52 -6.20
N ARG A 127 10.71 -26.65 -7.42
CA ARG A 127 10.49 -27.96 -8.03
C ARG A 127 11.85 -28.65 -8.21
N VAL A 128 12.16 -29.58 -7.32
CA VAL A 128 13.20 -30.58 -7.54
C VAL A 128 12.72 -31.43 -8.72
N LYS A 129 13.47 -31.39 -9.83
CA LYS A 129 13.30 -32.37 -10.91
C LYS A 129 13.83 -33.70 -10.40
N GLU A 130 12.97 -34.71 -10.30
CA GLU A 130 13.42 -36.09 -10.21
C GLU A 130 14.15 -36.50 -11.51
N PRO A 131 15.15 -37.39 -11.43
CA PRO A 131 16.07 -37.67 -12.52
C PRO A 131 15.39 -38.51 -13.61
N ALA A 132 15.71 -38.23 -14.87
CA ALA A 132 15.31 -39.05 -16.00
C ALA A 132 15.94 -40.44 -15.90
N GLU A 133 15.09 -41.46 -16.01
CA GLU A 133 15.49 -42.87 -16.11
C GLU A 133 16.41 -43.13 -17.31
N GLU A 134 17.42 -43.91 -16.99
CA GLU A 134 18.52 -44.41 -17.79
C GLU A 134 18.06 -45.66 -18.57
N ILE A 135 18.06 -45.64 -19.90
CA ILE A 135 18.03 -46.88 -20.71
C ILE A 135 19.03 -46.80 -21.88
N ARG A 136 20.17 -47.46 -21.64
CA ARG A 136 21.01 -48.30 -22.53
C ARG A 136 21.86 -47.65 -23.63
N GLN A 137 23.18 -47.68 -23.39
CA GLN A 137 24.25 -47.79 -24.38
C GLN A 137 24.24 -49.17 -25.09
N PRO A 138 24.97 -49.36 -26.21
CA PRO A 138 26.41 -49.72 -26.14
C PRO A 138 27.27 -48.93 -27.15
N ALA A 139 28.38 -48.33 -26.73
CA ALA A 139 29.76 -48.88 -26.67
C ALA A 139 30.60 -48.51 -27.92
N VAL A 140 31.78 -47.92 -27.68
CA VAL A 140 33.12 -48.33 -28.18
C VAL A 140 34.12 -47.15 -28.12
N ASN A 141 35.10 -47.34 -27.23
CA ASN A 141 36.54 -46.99 -27.23
C ASN A 141 37.04 -45.52 -27.33
N ASP A 142 37.67 -45.11 -26.22
CA ASP A 142 38.80 -44.15 -26.07
C ASP A 142 40.04 -44.52 -26.94
N PRO A 143 41.18 -43.78 -26.92
CA PRO A 143 41.49 -42.42 -26.44
C PRO A 143 42.35 -41.60 -27.47
N VAL A 144 42.84 -40.40 -27.06
CA VAL A 144 44.22 -39.86 -27.26
C VAL A 144 44.28 -38.38 -27.74
N SER A 145 44.94 -37.56 -26.92
CA SER A 145 45.46 -36.18 -27.11
C SER A 145 46.77 -36.19 -27.96
N PRO A 146 47.59 -35.13 -28.18
CA PRO A 146 47.46 -33.65 -28.16
C PRO A 146 48.10 -33.00 -29.44
N ALA A 147 48.39 -31.68 -29.35
CA ALA A 147 49.44 -30.91 -30.06
C ALA A 147 48.98 -30.08 -31.29
N ASP A 148 49.00 -28.75 -31.13
CA ASP A 148 49.96 -27.79 -31.74
C ASP A 148 49.62 -27.49 -33.21
N VAL A 149 49.49 -26.24 -33.67
CA VAL A 149 50.60 -25.35 -34.03
C VAL A 149 49.97 -23.98 -34.40
N SER A 150 50.46 -22.90 -33.79
CA SER A 150 50.62 -21.58 -34.43
C SER A 150 52.07 -21.53 -34.97
N PRO A 151 52.48 -20.74 -36.00
CA PRO A 151 52.24 -19.29 -36.05
C PRO A 151 52.23 -18.64 -37.46
N GLU A 152 51.99 -17.32 -37.51
CA GLU A 152 52.74 -16.27 -38.26
C GLU A 152 51.86 -15.69 -39.39
N GLN A 153 51.89 -14.42 -39.80
CA GLN A 153 52.45 -13.14 -39.36
C GLN A 153 51.91 -12.08 -40.37
N ARG A 154 51.70 -10.83 -39.94
CA ARG A 154 51.77 -9.55 -40.72
C ARG A 154 50.87 -9.40 -41.97
N THR A 155 50.22 -8.26 -42.20
CA THR A 155 50.87 -7.02 -42.63
C THR A 155 49.92 -5.83 -42.53
N GLU A 156 50.48 -4.68 -42.19
CA GLU A 156 49.91 -3.33 -42.15
C GLU A 156 49.56 -2.79 -43.56
N GLY A 157 48.75 -1.73 -43.64
CA GLY A 157 48.64 -0.91 -44.85
C GLY A 157 47.50 0.11 -44.81
N ALA A 158 47.85 1.37 -44.56
CA ALA A 158 46.97 2.53 -44.49
C ALA A 158 46.93 3.36 -45.80
N MET A 159 45.91 4.22 -45.88
CA MET A 159 45.76 5.47 -46.67
C MET A 159 45.42 5.41 -48.17
N SER A 160 44.30 6.03 -48.58
CA SER A 160 44.25 7.39 -49.15
C SER A 160 42.93 7.70 -49.91
N ASN A 161 42.59 8.99 -49.93
CA ASN A 161 41.39 9.65 -50.45
C ASN A 161 41.34 9.83 -51.98
N ASP A 162 40.15 10.10 -52.54
CA ASP A 162 39.85 11.22 -53.44
C ASP A 162 38.31 11.39 -53.60
N THR A 163 37.69 12.51 -53.19
CA THR A 163 37.40 13.76 -53.94
C THR A 163 36.27 13.59 -54.97
N VAL A 164 35.06 14.15 -54.80
CA VAL A 164 34.47 15.42 -55.31
C VAL A 164 33.01 15.46 -54.76
N GLY A 165 32.35 16.51 -54.26
CA GLY A 165 32.53 17.95 -54.33
C GLY A 165 31.36 18.64 -55.08
N ARG A 166 30.62 19.55 -54.39
CA ARG A 166 29.87 20.75 -54.88
C ARG A 166 28.31 20.69 -54.79
N GLN A 167 27.69 21.29 -53.74
CA GLN A 167 27.17 22.69 -53.54
C GLN A 167 25.64 22.79 -53.78
N SER A 168 24.79 23.05 -52.76
CA SER A 168 24.37 24.36 -52.17
C SER A 168 23.54 25.22 -53.14
N GLY A 169 22.38 25.80 -52.83
CA GLY A 169 21.57 25.96 -51.61
C GLY A 169 20.28 26.74 -51.97
N GLU A 170 19.36 26.84 -51.00
CA GLU A 170 18.49 28.00 -50.63
C GLU A 170 17.80 28.87 -51.73
N GLU A 171 16.59 29.41 -51.61
CA GLU A 171 15.52 29.50 -50.61
C GLU A 171 14.33 30.25 -51.30
N THR A 172 13.20 30.37 -50.60
CA THR A 172 12.12 31.39 -50.72
C THR A 172 10.75 31.06 -51.33
N ASP A 173 9.78 31.49 -50.51
CA ASP A 173 8.33 31.44 -50.47
C ASP A 173 7.62 32.30 -51.54
N SER A 174 6.36 31.98 -51.87
CA SER A 174 5.20 32.91 -51.76
C SER A 174 3.92 32.39 -52.45
N VAL A 175 2.79 32.62 -51.76
CA VAL A 175 1.37 32.41 -52.14
C VAL A 175 0.82 33.73 -52.73
N PRO A 176 -0.22 33.75 -53.60
CA PRO A 176 -1.63 34.06 -53.21
C PRO A 176 -2.70 33.26 -54.01
N ALA A 177 -3.85 32.83 -53.46
CA ALA A 177 -5.12 33.50 -53.12
C ALA A 177 -6.14 33.75 -54.29
N THR A 178 -7.21 32.93 -54.29
CA THR A 178 -8.68 33.18 -54.44
C THR A 178 -9.23 34.22 -55.44
N ALA A 179 -10.17 33.81 -56.33
CA ALA A 179 -11.63 34.15 -56.27
C ALA A 179 -12.42 34.07 -57.63
N VAL A 180 -13.71 33.68 -57.51
CA VAL A 180 -14.93 34.04 -58.31
C VAL A 180 -15.39 33.20 -59.54
N ILE A 181 -16.69 32.87 -59.52
CA ILE A 181 -17.58 32.18 -60.50
C ILE A 181 -18.43 33.24 -61.26
N PRO A 182 -18.84 33.05 -62.54
CA PRO A 182 -20.26 32.73 -62.91
C PRO A 182 -20.37 31.73 -64.11
N ALA A 183 -21.31 30.79 -64.25
CA ALA A 183 -22.77 30.80 -64.48
C ALA A 183 -23.24 31.02 -65.94
N GLY A 184 -23.93 30.00 -66.51
CA GLY A 184 -24.88 30.01 -67.67
C GLY A 184 -24.27 29.93 -69.08
N GLU A 185 -24.86 29.35 -70.14
CA GLU A 185 -26.11 28.59 -70.43
C GLU A 185 -26.10 28.19 -71.94
N LEU A 186 -27.05 27.35 -72.40
CA LEU A 186 -27.42 26.96 -73.80
C LEU A 186 -26.58 25.85 -74.49
N GLU A 187 -27.08 24.62 -74.67
CA GLU A 187 -28.14 24.08 -75.57
C GLU A 187 -27.57 23.48 -76.86
N SER A 188 -27.71 22.15 -77.02
CA SER A 188 -28.30 21.49 -78.20
C SER A 188 -28.13 19.96 -78.14
N GLU A 189 -29.25 19.25 -78.10
CA GLU A 189 -29.42 17.81 -78.34
C GLU A 189 -29.22 17.45 -79.85
N PRO A 190 -28.99 16.19 -80.28
CA PRO A 190 -29.99 15.12 -80.11
C PRO A 190 -29.50 13.66 -79.89
N GLN A 191 -30.40 12.94 -79.21
CA GLN A 191 -30.73 11.50 -79.26
C GLN A 191 -29.73 10.48 -79.84
N GLU A 192 -29.37 9.49 -79.03
CA GLU A 192 -29.44 8.09 -79.43
C GLU A 192 -29.88 7.18 -78.27
N THR A 193 -30.80 6.28 -78.60
CA THR A 193 -31.55 5.37 -77.72
C THR A 193 -30.88 4.01 -77.73
N ILE A 194 -30.29 3.52 -76.63
CA ILE A 194 -30.04 2.09 -76.40
C ILE A 194 -30.24 1.73 -74.92
N THR A 195 -31.40 1.13 -74.68
CA THR A 195 -31.71 -0.03 -73.82
C THR A 195 -31.04 -0.17 -72.45
N ALA A 196 -31.90 -0.08 -71.42
CA ALA A 196 -31.65 -0.52 -70.06
C ALA A 196 -31.72 -2.05 -69.92
N GLU A 197 -30.78 -2.63 -69.18
CA GLU A 197 -30.92 -3.91 -68.48
C GLU A 197 -30.12 -3.87 -67.15
N PRO A 198 -30.45 -4.73 -66.17
CA PRO A 198 -30.76 -4.29 -64.82
C PRO A 198 -29.65 -4.58 -63.79
N GLU A 199 -29.34 -3.59 -62.95
CA GLU A 199 -28.49 -3.81 -61.79
C GLU A 199 -29.23 -4.56 -60.66
N SER A 200 -28.80 -5.80 -60.49
CA SER A 200 -28.71 -6.59 -59.24
C SER A 200 -29.85 -6.47 -58.20
N ALA A 201 -30.89 -7.28 -58.40
CA ALA A 201 -31.88 -7.64 -57.38
C ALA A 201 -31.29 -8.43 -56.17
N GLY A 202 -30.00 -8.81 -56.20
CA GLY A 202 -29.34 -9.62 -55.16
C GLY A 202 -29.01 -8.86 -53.87
N ALA A 203 -28.45 -7.65 -53.96
CA ALA A 203 -28.02 -6.87 -52.79
C ALA A 203 -29.19 -6.26 -52.01
N ARG A 204 -30.30 -5.95 -52.68
CA ARG A 204 -31.55 -5.53 -52.02
C ARG A 204 -32.19 -6.70 -51.26
N ASN A 205 -32.20 -7.91 -51.85
CA ASN A 205 -32.77 -9.08 -51.20
C ASN A 205 -32.02 -9.53 -49.93
N THR A 206 -30.69 -9.41 -49.88
CA THR A 206 -29.91 -9.76 -48.68
C THR A 206 -30.12 -8.77 -47.53
N LEU A 207 -30.15 -7.47 -47.82
CA LEU A 207 -30.49 -6.43 -46.83
C LEU A 207 -31.93 -6.54 -46.36
N GLN A 208 -32.86 -6.90 -47.25
CA GLN A 208 -34.28 -7.07 -46.93
C GLN A 208 -34.53 -8.35 -46.12
N LYS A 209 -33.81 -9.45 -46.39
CA LYS A 209 -33.80 -10.67 -45.55
C LYS A 209 -33.24 -10.41 -44.15
N LEU A 210 -32.16 -9.65 -44.04
CA LEU A 210 -31.60 -9.29 -42.73
C LEU A 210 -32.56 -8.39 -41.94
N ARG A 211 -33.28 -7.50 -42.64
CA ARG A 211 -34.29 -6.64 -42.03
C ARG A 211 -35.53 -7.42 -41.58
N SER A 212 -35.95 -8.46 -42.31
CA SER A 212 -37.08 -9.32 -41.92
C SER A 212 -36.74 -10.36 -40.85
N VAL A 213 -35.46 -10.70 -40.67
CA VAL A 213 -35.00 -11.61 -39.61
C VAL A 213 -34.84 -10.89 -38.27
N PHE A 214 -34.49 -9.60 -38.28
CA PHE A 214 -34.25 -8.84 -37.06
C PHE A 214 -35.41 -7.93 -36.63
N LEU A 215 -36.31 -7.55 -37.53
CA LEU A 215 -37.49 -6.75 -37.21
C LEU A 215 -38.73 -7.58 -37.51
N LEU A 216 -39.61 -7.73 -36.52
CA LEU A 216 -40.91 -8.33 -36.75
C LEU A 216 -41.70 -7.42 -37.68
N SER A 217 -41.84 -7.85 -38.94
CA SER A 217 -42.90 -7.38 -39.82
C SER A 217 -44.23 -7.92 -39.29
N GLY A 218 -45.28 -7.10 -39.34
CA GLY A 218 -46.58 -7.32 -38.68
C GLY A 218 -47.42 -8.53 -39.12
N ASP A 219 -46.82 -9.52 -39.79
CA ASP A 219 -47.51 -10.65 -40.41
C ASP A 219 -47.28 -11.98 -39.67
N ASN A 220 -46.97 -11.95 -38.37
CA ASN A 220 -46.94 -13.16 -37.54
C ASN A 220 -48.34 -13.44 -36.95
N PRO A 221 -49.04 -14.52 -37.35
CA PRO A 221 -50.45 -14.76 -37.02
C PRO A 221 -50.73 -14.96 -35.52
N TRP A 222 -49.69 -15.24 -34.71
CA TRP A 222 -49.81 -15.38 -33.26
C TRP A 222 -49.98 -14.03 -32.53
N LEU A 223 -49.39 -12.95 -33.06
CA LEU A 223 -49.49 -11.60 -32.50
C LEU A 223 -50.80 -10.89 -32.84
N ALA A 224 -51.52 -11.36 -33.85
CA ALA A 224 -52.78 -10.79 -34.30
C ALA A 224 -53.99 -11.13 -33.40
N ARG A 225 -53.88 -12.16 -32.54
CA ARG A 225 -55.02 -12.64 -31.74
C ARG A 225 -55.35 -11.74 -30.54
N HIS A 226 -54.40 -10.97 -30.01
CA HIS A 226 -54.64 -9.98 -28.95
C HIS A 226 -54.59 -8.57 -29.54
N ASN A 227 -55.75 -8.10 -30.01
CA ASN A 227 -55.88 -6.87 -30.78
C ASN A 227 -55.70 -5.62 -29.88
N TYR A 228 -54.45 -5.13 -29.80
CA TYR A 228 -54.06 -3.82 -29.27
C TYR A 228 -52.95 -3.14 -30.14
N PHE A 229 -52.65 -3.68 -31.33
CA PHE A 229 -51.24 -3.77 -31.78
C PHE A 229 -50.78 -2.89 -32.98
N GLY A 230 -51.02 -1.57 -32.95
CA GLY A 230 -50.40 -0.61 -33.89
C GLY A 230 -49.18 0.14 -33.31
N LYS A 231 -49.26 0.54 -32.03
CA LYS A 231 -48.14 1.12 -31.26
C LYS A 231 -47.20 0.04 -30.70
N SER A 232 -47.64 -1.20 -30.64
CA SER A 232 -46.91 -2.29 -30.01
C SER A 232 -45.89 -2.96 -30.94
N VAL A 233 -46.11 -3.03 -32.26
CA VAL A 233 -45.11 -3.57 -33.19
C VAL A 233 -43.91 -2.62 -33.28
N THR A 234 -44.15 -1.31 -33.22
CA THR A 234 -43.09 -0.31 -33.12
C THR A 234 -42.40 -0.35 -31.76
N LEU A 235 -43.13 -0.58 -30.65
CA LEU A 235 -42.53 -0.81 -29.33
C LEU A 235 -41.72 -2.11 -29.26
N VAL A 236 -42.20 -3.20 -29.87
CA VAL A 236 -41.50 -4.49 -29.95
C VAL A 236 -40.23 -4.34 -30.78
N ASN A 237 -40.29 -3.66 -31.93
CA ASN A 237 -39.10 -3.38 -32.74
C ASN A 237 -38.13 -2.43 -32.03
N ALA A 238 -38.61 -1.44 -31.28
CA ALA A 238 -37.77 -0.59 -30.43
C ALA A 238 -37.11 -1.39 -29.29
N LEU A 239 -37.83 -2.34 -28.68
CA LEU A 239 -37.30 -3.25 -27.66
C LEU A 239 -36.22 -4.16 -28.25
N ILE A 240 -36.41 -4.72 -29.45
CA ILE A 240 -35.41 -5.54 -30.13
C ILE A 240 -34.16 -4.71 -30.43
N ILE A 241 -34.31 -3.49 -30.95
CA ILE A 241 -33.17 -2.59 -31.20
C ILE A 241 -32.43 -2.27 -29.89
N ALA A 242 -33.15 -2.00 -28.80
CA ALA A 242 -32.55 -1.74 -27.49
C ALA A 242 -31.77 -2.96 -26.97
N ILE A 243 -32.31 -4.17 -27.13
CA ILE A 243 -31.63 -5.42 -26.76
C ILE A 243 -30.36 -5.60 -27.59
N VAL A 244 -30.42 -5.39 -28.91
CA VAL A 244 -29.26 -5.52 -29.81
C VAL A 244 -28.17 -4.51 -29.47
N VAL A 245 -28.56 -3.25 -29.21
CA VAL A 245 -27.61 -2.22 -28.78
C VAL A 245 -26.99 -2.59 -27.44
N SER A 246 -27.77 -3.10 -26.48
CA SER A 246 -27.25 -3.60 -25.20
C SER A 246 -26.21 -4.71 -25.40
N PHE A 247 -26.54 -5.74 -26.20
CA PHE A 247 -25.60 -6.82 -26.53
C PHE A 247 -24.36 -6.33 -27.28
N ALA A 248 -24.50 -5.40 -28.22
CA ALA A 248 -23.38 -4.82 -28.94
C ALA A 248 -22.45 -4.05 -27.99
N THR A 249 -23.00 -3.24 -27.06
CA THR A 249 -22.20 -2.53 -26.06
C THR A 249 -21.50 -3.47 -25.09
N MET A 250 -22.17 -4.55 -24.65
CA MET A 250 -21.56 -5.60 -23.83
C MET A 250 -20.39 -6.28 -24.57
N LEU A 251 -20.56 -6.58 -25.86
CA LEU A 251 -19.54 -7.24 -26.67
C LEU A 251 -18.33 -6.33 -26.93
N ILE A 252 -18.55 -5.03 -27.15
CA ILE A 252 -17.48 -4.03 -27.26
C ILE A 252 -16.69 -3.92 -25.95
N LEU A 253 -17.38 -3.81 -24.80
CA LEU A 253 -16.71 -3.76 -23.49
C LEU A 253 -15.88 -5.02 -23.23
N LEU A 254 -16.41 -6.21 -23.57
CA LEU A 254 -15.68 -7.47 -23.45
C LEU A 254 -14.38 -7.46 -24.26
N VAL A 255 -14.43 -7.02 -25.53
CA VAL A 255 -13.24 -6.93 -26.39
C VAL A 255 -12.21 -5.96 -25.84
N VAL A 256 -12.64 -4.79 -25.34
CA VAL A 256 -11.73 -3.79 -24.73
C VAL A 256 -11.06 -4.35 -23.48
N ILE A 257 -11.80 -5.02 -22.60
CA ILE A 257 -11.24 -5.64 -21.39
C ILE A 257 -10.24 -6.73 -21.76
N LEU A 258 -10.56 -7.61 -22.71
CA LEU A 258 -9.66 -8.68 -23.14
C LEU A 258 -8.39 -8.15 -23.82
N PHE A 259 -8.52 -7.10 -24.65
CA PHE A 259 -7.37 -6.46 -25.27
C PHE A 259 -6.47 -5.79 -24.22
N ASN A 260 -7.06 -5.05 -23.29
CA ASN A 260 -6.32 -4.39 -22.22
C ASN A 260 -5.63 -5.42 -21.31
N ARG A 261 -6.31 -6.51 -20.97
CA ARG A 261 -5.74 -7.62 -20.21
C ARG A 261 -4.56 -8.27 -20.95
N ARG A 262 -4.70 -8.58 -22.24
CA ARG A 262 -3.61 -9.14 -23.05
C ARG A 262 -2.42 -8.18 -23.16
N ARG A 263 -2.68 -6.89 -23.29
CA ARG A 263 -1.63 -5.86 -23.29
C ARG A 263 -0.90 -5.83 -21.96
N MET A 264 -1.63 -5.77 -20.86
CA MET A 264 -1.06 -5.80 -19.52
C MET A 264 -0.26 -7.07 -19.24
N GLU A 265 -0.75 -8.25 -19.65
CA GLU A 265 -0.02 -9.52 -19.50
C GLU A 265 1.29 -9.56 -20.30
N LYS A 266 1.34 -8.92 -21.48
CA LYS A 266 2.57 -8.82 -22.26
C LYS A 266 3.57 -7.86 -21.62
N GLU A 267 3.10 -6.70 -21.17
CA GLU A 267 3.92 -5.71 -20.47
C GLU A 267 4.47 -6.28 -19.16
N SER A 268 3.67 -7.05 -18.40
CA SER A 268 4.13 -7.69 -17.16
C SER A 268 5.14 -8.80 -17.40
N ARG A 269 4.94 -9.66 -18.41
CA ARG A 269 5.93 -10.69 -18.79
C ARG A 269 7.25 -10.08 -19.25
N LEU A 270 7.18 -9.02 -20.06
CA LEU A 270 8.38 -8.29 -20.48
C LEU A 270 9.09 -7.68 -19.28
N ARG A 271 8.35 -7.03 -18.38
CA ARG A 271 8.91 -6.46 -17.16
C ARG A 271 9.59 -7.53 -16.31
N GLN A 272 8.93 -8.66 -16.08
CA GLN A 272 9.49 -9.76 -15.29
C GLN A 272 10.78 -10.32 -15.93
N TYR A 273 10.77 -10.53 -17.24
CA TYR A 273 11.96 -10.94 -17.99
C TYR A 273 13.12 -9.95 -17.83
N LEU A 274 12.84 -8.65 -17.92
CA LEU A 274 13.86 -7.61 -17.72
C LEU A 274 14.36 -7.58 -16.28
N LEU A 275 13.50 -7.76 -15.27
CA LEU A 275 13.89 -7.79 -13.86
C LEU A 275 14.85 -8.95 -13.58
N GLU A 276 14.52 -10.17 -14.04
CA GLU A 276 15.38 -11.36 -13.88
C GLU A 276 16.75 -11.16 -14.55
N GLN A 277 16.77 -10.59 -15.76
CA GLN A 277 18.02 -10.28 -16.45
C GLN A 277 18.84 -9.22 -15.73
N TYR A 278 18.22 -8.11 -15.32
CA TYR A 278 18.93 -7.02 -14.66
C TYR A 278 19.43 -7.43 -13.28
N GLN A 279 18.68 -8.25 -12.54
CA GLN A 279 19.14 -8.82 -11.28
C GLN A 279 20.42 -9.63 -11.48
N THR A 280 20.45 -10.51 -12.49
CA THR A 280 21.63 -11.32 -12.81
C THR A 280 22.82 -10.43 -13.15
N LEU A 281 22.63 -9.44 -14.03
CA LEU A 281 23.69 -8.51 -14.43
C LEU A 281 24.22 -7.68 -13.24
N ILE A 282 23.34 -7.20 -12.36
CA ILE A 282 23.74 -6.43 -11.17
C ILE A 282 24.56 -7.31 -10.23
N ILE A 283 24.13 -8.55 -9.97
CA ILE A 283 24.87 -9.50 -9.13
C ILE A 283 26.26 -9.78 -9.73
N ASP A 284 26.32 -10.07 -11.03
CA ASP A 284 27.59 -10.33 -11.72
C ASP A 284 28.54 -9.13 -11.65
N TYR A 285 28.01 -7.91 -11.76
CA TYR A 285 28.79 -6.69 -11.59
C TYR A 285 29.31 -6.52 -10.15
N LEU A 286 28.46 -6.72 -9.15
CA LEU A 286 28.81 -6.52 -7.74
C LEU A 286 29.90 -7.50 -7.26
N PHE A 287 29.85 -8.74 -7.74
CA PHE A 287 30.79 -9.80 -7.40
C PHE A 287 31.96 -9.96 -8.38
N GLY A 288 32.09 -9.06 -9.36
CA GLY A 288 33.30 -8.90 -10.18
C GLY A 288 33.39 -9.78 -11.45
N SER A 289 32.27 -10.38 -11.87
CA SER A 289 32.20 -11.23 -13.06
C SER A 289 31.95 -10.43 -14.36
N SER A 290 31.63 -9.13 -14.27
CA SER A 290 31.29 -8.30 -15.44
C SER A 290 31.55 -6.81 -15.22
N GLY A 291 31.96 -6.10 -16.28
CA GLY A 291 32.14 -4.64 -16.29
C GLY A 291 30.82 -3.87 -16.51
N PRO A 292 30.84 -2.51 -16.46
CA PRO A 292 29.64 -1.67 -16.55
C PRO A 292 29.06 -1.53 -17.98
N GLU A 293 29.77 -2.00 -19.02
CA GLU A 293 29.37 -1.82 -20.42
C GLU A 293 27.97 -2.36 -20.81
N PRO A 294 27.49 -3.52 -20.29
CA PRO A 294 26.15 -4.01 -20.59
C PRO A 294 25.05 -3.03 -20.17
N PHE A 295 25.27 -2.26 -19.10
CA PHE A 295 24.28 -1.33 -18.56
C PHE A 295 24.10 -0.09 -19.43
N ARG A 296 25.14 0.36 -20.14
CA ARG A 296 25.04 1.53 -21.03
C ARG A 296 24.04 1.33 -22.16
N LYS A 297 23.97 0.11 -22.71
CA LYS A 297 22.98 -0.26 -23.75
C LYS A 297 21.57 -0.39 -23.20
N ILE A 298 21.43 -0.70 -21.91
CA ILE A 298 20.14 -0.82 -21.22
C ILE A 298 19.62 0.56 -20.83
N ALA A 299 20.51 1.44 -20.40
CA ALA A 299 20.23 2.80 -19.96
C ALA A 299 19.83 3.75 -21.08
N SER A 300 19.85 3.32 -22.36
CA SER A 300 19.48 4.16 -23.51
C SER A 300 17.97 4.27 -23.74
N ASP A 301 17.17 3.32 -23.25
CA ASP A 301 15.71 3.33 -23.39
C ASP A 301 15.04 3.72 -22.07
N TYR A 302 14.13 4.71 -22.10
CA TYR A 302 13.47 5.26 -20.91
C TYR A 302 12.75 4.18 -20.10
N TYR A 303 12.06 3.23 -20.77
CA TYR A 303 11.37 2.15 -20.07
C TYR A 303 12.34 1.19 -19.39
N ARG A 304 13.35 0.71 -20.13
CA ARG A 304 14.40 -0.18 -19.59
C ARG A 304 15.20 0.47 -18.47
N ARG A 305 15.52 1.75 -18.60
CA ARG A 305 16.21 2.56 -17.59
C ARG A 305 15.41 2.63 -16.30
N GLN A 306 14.10 2.83 -16.39
CA GLN A 306 13.22 2.79 -15.21
C GLN A 306 13.17 1.41 -14.55
N VAL A 307 13.08 0.33 -15.34
CA VAL A 307 13.08 -1.04 -14.80
C VAL A 307 14.43 -1.36 -14.15
N LEU A 308 15.53 -0.85 -14.70
CA LEU A 308 16.86 -0.97 -14.11
C LEU A 308 16.93 -0.25 -12.76
N ILE A 309 16.45 1.00 -12.67
CA ILE A 309 16.37 1.73 -11.39
C ILE A 309 15.55 0.92 -10.37
N ASP A 310 14.34 0.47 -10.74
CA ASP A 310 13.50 -0.32 -9.85
C ASP A 310 14.24 -1.56 -9.31
N GLN A 311 14.99 -2.26 -10.17
CA GLN A 311 15.78 -3.43 -9.78
C GLN A 311 17.00 -3.09 -8.92
N MET A 312 17.71 -2.00 -9.23
CA MET A 312 18.84 -1.55 -8.40
C MET A 312 18.39 -1.19 -6.99
N ILE A 313 17.21 -0.57 -6.85
CA ILE A 313 16.61 -0.26 -5.55
C ILE A 313 16.25 -1.54 -4.79
N ASP A 314 15.64 -2.52 -5.45
CA ASP A 314 15.28 -3.80 -4.83
C ASP A 314 16.53 -4.55 -4.33
N VAL A 315 17.58 -4.61 -5.15
CA VAL A 315 18.86 -5.22 -4.75
C VAL A 315 19.49 -4.42 -3.60
N SER A 316 19.44 -3.09 -3.61
CA SER A 316 20.07 -2.24 -2.59
C SER A 316 19.57 -2.49 -1.17
N VAL A 317 18.33 -2.96 -1.00
CA VAL A 317 17.72 -3.27 0.31
C VAL A 317 18.53 -4.32 1.07
N ASN A 318 19.05 -5.31 0.33
CA ASN A 318 19.74 -6.46 0.90
C ASN A 318 21.26 -6.29 0.94
N LEU A 319 21.80 -5.20 0.37
CA LEU A 319 23.24 -4.94 0.34
C LEU A 319 23.68 -4.12 1.55
N LYS A 320 24.89 -4.41 2.06
CA LYS A 320 25.58 -3.65 3.12
C LYS A 320 27.05 -3.43 2.74
N GLY A 321 27.67 -2.38 3.27
CA GLY A 321 29.09 -2.08 3.09
C GLY A 321 29.49 -1.82 1.63
N ASP A 322 30.64 -2.35 1.22
CA ASP A 322 31.30 -2.07 -0.07
C ASP A 322 30.41 -2.35 -1.29
N SER A 323 29.58 -3.40 -1.25
CA SER A 323 28.67 -3.73 -2.36
C SER A 323 27.62 -2.63 -2.59
N ARG A 324 27.18 -1.97 -1.51
CA ARG A 324 26.24 -0.83 -1.62
C ARG A 324 26.93 0.36 -2.29
N GLU A 325 28.17 0.65 -1.91
CA GLU A 325 28.94 1.75 -2.50
C GLU A 325 29.25 1.49 -3.98
N LYS A 326 29.59 0.24 -4.34
CA LYS A 326 29.75 -0.16 -5.75
C LYS A 326 28.46 0.02 -6.56
N LEU A 327 27.31 -0.34 -5.99
CA LEU A 327 26.01 -0.17 -6.64
C LEU A 327 25.68 1.32 -6.83
N LYS A 328 25.90 2.13 -5.79
CA LYS A 328 25.74 3.59 -5.85
C LYS A 328 26.63 4.19 -6.93
N LYS A 329 27.90 3.78 -6.99
CA LYS A 329 28.80 4.25 -8.05
C LYS A 329 28.31 3.90 -9.44
N LEU A 330 27.85 2.67 -9.68
CA LEU A 330 27.25 2.29 -10.96
C LEU A 330 26.01 3.15 -11.28
N TYR A 331 25.20 3.45 -10.27
CA TYR A 331 24.01 4.26 -10.43
C TYR A 331 24.33 5.68 -10.91
N LEU A 332 25.37 6.30 -10.32
CA LEU A 332 25.88 7.62 -10.72
C LEU A 332 26.60 7.57 -12.08
N ASP A 333 27.41 6.53 -12.34
CA ASP A 333 28.13 6.37 -13.62
C ASP A 333 27.17 6.22 -14.83
N LEU A 334 25.93 5.82 -14.58
CA LEU A 334 24.86 5.70 -15.57
C LEU A 334 23.92 6.94 -15.60
N GLU A 335 24.23 7.96 -14.78
CA GLU A 335 23.46 9.20 -14.60
C GLU A 335 22.00 8.95 -14.16
N LEU A 336 21.71 7.81 -13.51
CA LEU A 336 20.34 7.42 -13.13
C LEU A 336 19.76 8.32 -12.01
N ASP A 337 20.64 9.00 -11.30
CA ASP A 337 20.33 9.99 -10.27
C ASP A 337 19.58 11.19 -10.83
N GLU A 338 19.93 11.66 -12.03
CA GLU A 338 19.23 12.76 -12.69
C GLU A 338 17.75 12.42 -12.97
N ASP A 339 17.43 11.18 -13.39
CA ASP A 339 16.02 10.77 -13.55
C ASP A 339 15.25 10.76 -12.23
N SER A 340 15.91 10.31 -11.17
CA SER A 340 15.30 10.24 -9.85
C SER A 340 15.13 11.62 -9.23
N LEU A 341 16.05 12.55 -9.49
CA LEU A 341 15.89 13.98 -9.18
C LEU A 341 14.73 14.60 -9.97
N ASP A 342 14.67 14.40 -11.29
CA ASP A 342 13.56 14.89 -12.11
C ASP A 342 12.19 14.40 -11.61
N ARG A 343 12.13 13.16 -11.13
CA ARG A 343 10.92 12.60 -10.49
C ARG A 343 10.64 13.23 -9.13
N ALA A 344 11.66 13.47 -8.31
CA ALA A 344 11.54 14.13 -7.01
C ALA A 344 10.97 15.55 -7.15
N TYR A 345 11.38 16.29 -8.18
CA TYR A 345 10.88 17.65 -8.47
C TYR A 345 9.58 17.70 -9.28
N SER A 346 9.08 16.57 -9.78
CA SER A 346 7.84 16.53 -10.56
C SER A 346 6.63 17.03 -9.76
N ARG A 347 5.77 17.83 -10.38
CA ARG A 347 4.51 18.33 -9.76
C ARG A 347 3.55 17.23 -9.33
N ARG A 348 3.65 16.03 -9.92
CA ARG A 348 2.82 14.87 -9.61
C ARG A 348 3.32 14.16 -8.36
N TRP A 349 2.52 14.14 -7.31
CA TRP A 349 2.87 13.56 -6.00
C TRP A 349 3.34 12.10 -6.07
N HIS A 350 2.73 11.25 -6.89
CA HIS A 350 3.13 9.84 -7.03
C HIS A 350 4.51 9.69 -7.68
N LYS A 351 4.90 10.63 -8.55
CA LYS A 351 6.25 10.67 -9.11
C LYS A 351 7.27 11.15 -8.08
N LYS A 352 6.90 12.15 -7.26
CA LYS A 352 7.76 12.61 -6.15
C LYS A 352 8.08 11.49 -5.18
N ILE A 353 7.05 10.76 -4.74
CA ILE A 353 7.22 9.58 -3.87
C ILE A 353 8.23 8.61 -4.48
N LYS A 354 8.07 8.31 -5.77
CA LYS A 354 8.98 7.40 -6.46
C LYS A 354 10.43 7.94 -6.47
N GLY A 355 10.61 9.21 -6.82
CA GLY A 355 11.93 9.85 -6.78
C GLY A 355 12.53 9.88 -5.39
N PHE A 356 11.76 10.25 -4.36
CA PHE A 356 12.22 10.28 -2.96
C PHE A 356 12.68 8.90 -2.50
N ARG A 357 11.91 7.86 -2.82
CA ARG A 357 12.29 6.48 -2.54
C ARG A 357 13.59 6.12 -3.24
N GLU A 358 13.69 6.39 -4.54
CA GLU A 358 14.87 6.08 -5.34
C GLU A 358 16.14 6.74 -4.76
N LEU A 359 16.07 8.04 -4.47
CA LEU A 359 17.16 8.80 -3.88
C LEU A 359 17.53 8.29 -2.47
N ALA A 360 16.54 7.96 -1.64
CA ALA A 360 16.75 7.49 -0.27
C ALA A 360 17.49 6.14 -0.21
N PHE A 361 17.13 5.19 -1.08
CA PHE A 361 17.79 3.88 -1.11
C PHE A 361 19.19 3.94 -1.74
N MET A 362 19.45 4.92 -2.62
CA MET A 362 20.78 5.15 -3.20
C MET A 362 21.67 6.08 -2.36
N GLY A 363 21.16 6.64 -1.26
CA GLY A 363 21.94 7.53 -0.40
C GLY A 363 22.32 8.85 -1.10
N ILE A 364 21.40 9.42 -1.88
CA ILE A 364 21.58 10.65 -2.66
C ILE A 364 20.82 11.78 -1.96
N THR A 365 21.51 12.85 -1.59
CA THR A 365 21.01 13.92 -0.68
C THR A 365 20.56 15.18 -1.42
N GLU A 366 20.83 15.25 -2.72
CA GLU A 366 20.61 16.38 -3.61
C GLU A 366 19.12 16.75 -3.74
N GLY A 367 18.21 15.81 -3.44
CA GLY A 367 16.76 16.04 -3.42
C GLY A 367 16.17 16.39 -2.04
N ASN A 368 16.99 16.57 -1.01
CA ASN A 368 16.52 16.78 0.37
C ASN A 368 15.69 18.06 0.52
N ASP A 369 16.00 19.13 -0.21
CA ASP A 369 15.24 20.39 -0.16
C ASP A 369 13.76 20.18 -0.55
N GLU A 370 13.52 19.37 -1.58
CA GLU A 370 12.17 19.04 -2.05
C GLU A 370 11.44 18.07 -1.10
N MET A 371 12.18 17.19 -0.42
CA MET A 371 11.64 16.36 0.66
C MET A 371 11.20 17.22 1.85
N TYR A 372 12.03 18.17 2.30
CA TYR A 372 11.68 19.13 3.36
C TYR A 372 10.46 19.99 2.99
N ARG A 373 10.34 20.44 1.73
CA ARG A 373 9.11 21.11 1.26
C ARG A 373 7.89 20.19 1.32
N SER A 374 8.08 18.90 1.04
CA SER A 374 7.02 17.90 0.99
C SER A 374 6.53 17.44 2.36
N LEU A 375 7.30 17.64 3.44
CA LEU A 375 6.90 17.37 4.82
C LEU A 375 5.57 18.01 5.23
N ASN A 376 5.21 19.15 4.63
CA ASN A 376 4.00 19.89 4.96
C ASN A 376 2.92 19.82 3.87
N SER A 377 3.08 18.88 2.93
CA SER A 377 2.12 18.63 1.86
C SER A 377 0.72 18.27 2.41
N ARG A 378 -0.31 18.57 1.62
CA ARG A 378 -1.67 18.12 1.91
C ARG A 378 -1.82 16.60 1.77
N ASN A 379 -0.99 15.98 0.93
CA ASN A 379 -1.01 14.54 0.69
C ASN A 379 -0.20 13.82 1.78
N GLU A 380 -0.89 13.03 2.61
CA GLU A 380 -0.29 12.26 3.70
C GLU A 380 0.73 11.22 3.23
N ILE A 381 0.45 10.51 2.14
CA ILE A 381 1.39 9.52 1.59
C ILE A 381 2.70 10.19 1.17
N LEU A 382 2.62 11.37 0.54
CA LEU A 382 3.81 12.14 0.15
C LEU A 382 4.59 12.65 1.38
N ARG A 383 3.90 13.08 2.44
CA ARG A 383 4.56 13.49 3.68
C ARG A 383 5.30 12.32 4.32
N MET A 384 4.61 11.19 4.47
CA MET A 384 5.17 9.99 5.07
C MET A 384 6.40 9.52 4.30
N GLU A 385 6.34 9.44 2.96
CA GLU A 385 7.50 9.06 2.16
C GLU A 385 8.66 10.03 2.34
N ALA A 386 8.39 11.34 2.36
CA ALA A 386 9.44 12.35 2.59
C ALA A 386 10.09 12.19 3.98
N GLN A 387 9.31 11.87 5.02
CA GLN A 387 9.83 11.61 6.36
C GLN A 387 10.73 10.36 6.37
N ILE A 388 10.27 9.26 5.78
CA ILE A 388 11.04 8.01 5.66
C ILE A 388 12.34 8.26 4.89
N ALA A 389 12.27 8.99 3.77
CA ALA A 389 13.43 9.30 2.95
C ALA A 389 14.46 10.14 3.74
N LEU A 390 14.02 11.18 4.44
CA LEU A 390 14.90 12.03 5.24
C LEU A 390 15.58 11.26 6.39
N VAL A 391 14.85 10.37 7.06
CA VAL A 391 15.41 9.49 8.10
C VAL A 391 16.49 8.57 7.52
N ARG A 392 16.32 8.05 6.30
CA ARG A 392 17.31 7.18 5.68
C ARG A 392 18.54 7.93 5.16
N LEU A 393 18.36 9.17 4.72
CA LEU A 393 19.41 9.99 4.11
C LEU A 393 20.23 10.77 5.14
N SER A 394 19.73 10.94 6.35
CA SER A 394 20.46 11.59 7.44
C SER A 394 21.56 10.69 7.99
N GLU A 395 22.77 11.23 8.16
CA GLU A 395 23.87 10.47 8.79
C GLU A 395 23.92 10.62 10.31
N LYS A 396 23.51 11.79 10.83
CA LYS A 396 23.62 12.15 12.25
C LYS A 396 22.25 12.31 12.89
N ASP A 397 21.52 13.35 12.49
CA ASP A 397 20.25 13.70 13.13
C ASP A 397 19.04 13.26 12.30
N HIS A 398 18.60 12.03 12.56
CA HIS A 398 17.57 11.37 11.77
C HIS A 398 16.17 11.94 11.97
N PHE A 399 15.97 12.72 13.03
CA PHE A 399 14.67 13.19 13.46
C PHE A 399 14.52 14.71 13.41
N GLU A 400 15.51 15.42 12.85
CA GLU A 400 15.48 16.88 12.75
C GLU A 400 14.28 17.40 11.97
N PHE A 401 13.73 16.61 11.04
CA PHE A 401 12.53 16.94 10.30
C PHE A 401 11.29 17.17 11.20
N LEU A 402 11.25 16.58 12.40
CA LEU A 402 10.15 16.76 13.37
C LEU A 402 10.00 18.24 13.76
N SER A 403 11.11 18.99 13.83
CA SER A 403 11.13 20.42 14.12
C SER A 403 10.48 21.26 13.02
N GLN A 404 10.34 20.71 11.80
CA GLN A 404 9.79 21.39 10.64
C GLN A 404 8.33 20.99 10.33
N LEU A 405 7.75 20.07 11.10
CA LEU A 405 6.38 19.60 10.90
C LEU A 405 5.34 20.61 11.42
N LYS A 406 4.68 21.30 10.50
CA LYS A 406 3.57 22.22 10.77
C LYS A 406 2.21 21.51 10.73
N ARG A 407 2.11 20.38 10.02
CA ARG A 407 0.89 19.56 9.89
C ARG A 407 0.81 18.54 11.04
N PRO A 408 -0.40 18.13 11.48
CA PRO A 408 -0.54 17.05 12.45
C PRO A 408 0.20 15.80 11.98
N PHE A 409 1.07 15.29 12.85
CA PHE A 409 1.83 14.05 12.70
C PHE A 409 0.91 12.87 13.00
N SER A 410 0.53 12.14 11.96
CA SER A 410 -0.53 11.13 12.04
C SER A 410 -0.07 9.92 12.86
N LEU A 411 -1.02 9.18 13.44
CA LEU A 411 -0.69 7.99 14.22
C LEU A 411 0.04 6.94 13.38
N TRP A 412 -0.32 6.83 12.10
CA TRP A 412 0.35 5.93 11.18
C TRP A 412 1.78 6.38 10.90
N GLU A 413 1.99 7.67 10.61
CA GLU A 413 3.33 8.25 10.44
C GLU A 413 4.20 8.02 11.70
N GLN A 414 3.63 8.14 12.90
CA GLN A 414 4.29 7.85 14.19
C GLN A 414 4.71 6.37 14.33
N ILE A 415 3.82 5.43 13.99
CA ILE A 415 4.10 3.99 14.07
C ILE A 415 5.21 3.61 13.09
N THR A 416 5.12 4.09 11.85
CA THR A 416 6.15 3.83 10.83
C THR A 416 7.51 4.37 11.27
N LEU A 417 7.55 5.56 11.85
CA LEU A 417 8.79 6.15 12.31
C LEU A 417 9.41 5.38 13.49
N HIS A 418 8.58 4.91 14.43
CA HIS A 418 9.03 4.06 15.52
C HIS A 418 9.60 2.72 15.01
N ASP A 419 8.91 2.08 14.05
CA ASP A 419 9.37 0.84 13.43
C ASP A 419 10.71 1.02 12.70
N LEU A 420 10.92 2.16 12.03
CA LEU A 420 12.21 2.50 11.41
C LEU A 420 13.36 2.61 12.42
N ILE A 421 13.11 3.16 13.62
CA ILE A 421 14.12 3.21 14.69
C ILE A 421 14.57 1.80 15.05
N LEU A 422 13.60 0.90 15.26
CA LEU A 422 13.85 -0.47 15.69
C LEU A 422 14.54 -1.32 14.61
N GLN A 423 14.13 -1.19 13.34
CA GLN A 423 14.65 -2.01 12.25
C GLN A 423 16.08 -1.63 11.84
N HIS A 424 16.42 -0.34 11.93
CA HIS A 424 17.69 0.17 11.43
C HIS A 424 18.72 0.46 12.54
N ASP A 425 18.44 0.08 13.78
CA ASP A 425 19.30 0.31 14.95
C ASP A 425 19.82 1.75 15.02
N ILE A 426 18.92 2.70 14.71
CA ILE A 426 19.24 4.12 14.68
C ILE A 426 19.50 4.56 16.12
N SER A 427 20.59 5.31 16.33
CA SER A 427 20.89 5.87 17.65
C SER A 427 19.70 6.68 18.17
N VAL A 428 19.12 6.22 19.28
CA VAL A 428 17.93 6.83 19.86
C VAL A 428 18.25 8.29 20.21
N PRO A 429 17.57 9.27 19.59
CA PRO A 429 17.79 10.66 19.92
C PRO A 429 17.22 10.96 21.30
N ASP A 430 17.75 12.01 21.91
CA ASP A 430 17.05 12.63 23.03
C ASP A 430 15.77 13.30 22.53
N PHE A 431 14.61 12.80 22.97
CA PHE A 431 13.31 13.28 22.52
C PHE A 431 12.82 14.52 23.27
N GLN A 432 13.52 14.95 24.33
CA GLN A 432 13.11 16.11 25.12
C GLN A 432 13.10 17.42 24.30
N ARG A 433 13.93 17.49 23.25
CA ARG A 433 14.03 18.65 22.34
C ARG A 433 12.74 18.98 21.59
N TRP A 434 11.86 18.00 21.36
CA TRP A 434 10.59 18.23 20.65
C TRP A 434 9.38 18.43 21.57
N LEU A 435 9.58 18.40 22.89
CA LEU A 435 8.51 18.65 23.87
C LEU A 435 7.98 20.10 23.84
N ASN A 436 8.80 21.04 23.33
CA ASN A 436 8.44 22.45 23.17
C ASN A 436 7.93 22.78 21.74
N SER A 437 7.64 21.76 20.91
CA SER A 437 7.12 21.96 19.56
C SER A 437 5.73 22.62 19.57
N GLU A 438 5.46 23.52 18.63
CA GLU A 438 4.13 24.12 18.43
C GLU A 438 3.07 23.08 18.03
N ASN A 439 3.52 21.94 17.49
CA ASN A 439 2.65 20.89 17.00
C ASN A 439 2.34 19.87 18.10
N PRO A 440 1.09 19.82 18.62
CA PRO A 440 0.75 18.95 19.75
C PRO A 440 0.98 17.46 19.44
N THR A 441 0.80 17.04 18.19
CA THR A 441 1.02 15.64 17.80
C THR A 441 2.50 15.24 17.80
N VAL A 442 3.41 16.19 17.51
CA VAL A 442 4.86 15.97 17.64
C VAL A 442 5.24 15.85 19.11
N VAL A 443 4.67 16.71 19.97
CA VAL A 443 4.86 16.61 21.43
C VAL A 443 4.37 15.26 21.96
N MET A 444 3.20 14.79 21.50
CA MET A 444 2.68 13.47 21.87
C MET A 444 3.58 12.33 21.42
N PHE A 445 4.14 12.40 20.21
CA PHE A 445 5.10 11.42 19.74
C PHE A 445 6.37 11.43 20.59
N ALA A 446 6.94 12.59 20.86
CA ALA A 446 8.11 12.73 21.73
C ALA A 446 7.88 12.13 23.12
N LEU A 447 6.73 12.41 23.76
CA LEU A 447 6.34 11.80 25.04
C LEU A 447 6.28 10.27 24.97
N ARG A 448 5.70 9.71 23.89
CA ARG A 448 5.63 8.26 23.68
C ARG A 448 7.01 7.64 23.53
N MET A 449 7.90 8.28 22.77
CA MET A 449 9.26 7.80 22.59
C MET A 449 10.09 7.92 23.88
N ILE A 450 9.92 8.99 24.66
CA ILE A 450 10.53 9.13 25.99
C ILE A 450 10.11 7.96 26.90
N ARG A 451 8.83 7.57 26.86
CA ARG A 451 8.35 6.40 27.60
C ARG A 451 8.95 5.10 27.08
N GLU A 452 8.89 4.86 25.78
CA GLU A 452 9.34 3.62 25.15
C GLU A 452 10.83 3.37 25.39
N PHE A 453 11.66 4.40 25.19
CA PHE A 453 13.11 4.34 25.39
C PHE A 453 13.55 4.69 26.82
N LYS A 454 12.60 4.88 27.75
CA LYS A 454 12.83 5.15 29.17
C LYS A 454 13.81 6.31 29.45
N GLN A 455 13.62 7.44 28.79
CA GLN A 455 14.48 8.62 28.94
C GLN A 455 14.14 9.40 30.22
N ILE A 456 14.65 8.93 31.36
CA ILE A 456 14.39 9.52 32.70
C ILE A 456 14.91 10.96 32.78
N GLU A 457 16.01 11.26 32.08
CA GLU A 457 16.63 12.59 32.04
C GLU A 457 15.69 13.70 31.52
N ALA A 458 14.63 13.34 30.78
CA ALA A 458 13.64 14.28 30.26
C ALA A 458 12.63 14.80 31.31
N GLU A 459 12.71 14.33 32.56
CA GLU A 459 11.82 14.75 33.66
C GLU A 459 11.59 16.28 33.79
N PRO A 460 12.60 17.17 33.76
CA PRO A 460 12.39 18.60 33.90
C PRO A 460 11.56 19.19 32.75
N GLU A 461 11.70 18.68 31.53
CA GLU A 461 10.92 19.11 30.36
C GLU A 461 9.51 18.51 30.39
N VAL A 462 9.37 17.23 30.72
CA VAL A 462 8.04 16.58 30.90
C VAL A 462 7.23 17.34 31.96
N ARG A 463 7.86 17.80 33.04
CA ARG A 463 7.20 18.60 34.08
C ARG A 463 6.60 19.91 33.53
N LYS A 464 7.20 20.53 32.52
CA LYS A 464 6.64 21.72 31.86
C LYS A 464 5.44 21.36 30.99
N VAL A 465 5.52 20.24 30.28
CA VAL A 465 4.47 19.74 29.37
C VAL A 465 3.19 19.33 30.11
N LEU A 466 3.25 19.01 31.40
CA LEU A 466 2.05 18.76 32.22
C LEU A 466 1.03 19.92 32.17
N LEU A 467 1.51 21.16 32.00
CA LEU A 467 0.66 22.34 31.93
C LEU A 467 0.35 22.78 30.49
N HIS A 468 0.53 21.88 29.52
CA HIS A 468 0.28 22.17 28.11
C HIS A 468 -1.20 22.52 27.85
N ARG A 469 -1.44 23.47 26.93
CA ARG A 469 -2.78 24.00 26.61
C ARG A 469 -3.74 22.91 26.11
N GLU A 470 -3.22 21.96 25.35
CA GLU A 470 -4.00 20.83 24.82
C GLU A 470 -4.17 19.73 25.90
N PRO A 471 -5.41 19.42 26.34
CA PRO A 471 -5.66 18.45 27.41
C PRO A 471 -5.14 17.05 27.10
N ARG A 472 -5.15 16.66 25.81
CA ARG A 472 -4.63 15.35 25.36
C ARG A 472 -3.14 15.20 25.60
N VAL A 473 -2.37 16.28 25.38
CA VAL A 473 -0.92 16.32 25.60
C VAL A 473 -0.63 16.30 27.09
N SER A 474 -1.32 17.14 27.87
CA SER A 474 -1.21 17.18 29.33
C SER A 474 -1.48 15.80 29.96
N ARG A 475 -2.58 15.15 29.58
CA ARG A 475 -2.92 13.81 30.08
C ARG A 475 -1.86 12.75 29.73
N LEU A 476 -1.34 12.77 28.50
CA LEU A 476 -0.26 11.87 28.11
C LEU A 476 1.03 12.14 28.88
N ALA A 477 1.36 13.41 29.14
CA ALA A 477 2.52 13.75 29.96
C ALA A 477 2.37 13.25 31.40
N VAL A 478 1.15 13.28 31.96
CA VAL A 478 0.86 12.70 33.27
C VAL A 478 1.08 11.19 33.27
N GLU A 479 0.54 10.49 32.27
CA GLU A 479 0.70 9.04 32.09
C GLU A 479 2.19 8.66 31.99
N VAL A 480 2.95 9.36 31.14
CA VAL A 480 4.39 9.12 30.94
C VAL A 480 5.20 9.41 32.21
N ALA A 481 4.89 10.50 32.93
CA ALA A 481 5.53 10.81 34.21
C ALA A 481 5.28 9.70 35.25
N GLY A 482 4.06 9.17 35.30
CA GLY A 482 3.70 8.04 36.15
C GLY A 482 4.43 6.75 35.77
N ASP A 483 4.49 6.42 34.48
CA ASP A 483 5.15 5.22 33.96
C ASP A 483 6.67 5.22 34.22
N LEU A 484 7.30 6.41 34.18
CA LEU A 484 8.74 6.57 34.38
C LEU A 484 9.14 6.92 35.82
N GLY A 485 8.19 7.06 36.75
CA GLY A 485 8.50 7.31 38.15
C GLY A 485 9.00 8.73 38.45
N MET A 486 8.60 9.73 37.66
CA MET A 486 9.09 11.11 37.74
C MET A 486 8.54 11.89 38.95
N LYS A 487 9.07 11.63 40.14
CA LYS A 487 8.55 12.15 41.41
C LYS A 487 8.48 13.68 41.50
N THR A 488 9.35 14.42 40.81
CA THR A 488 9.33 15.90 40.88
C THR A 488 8.08 16.50 40.23
N THR A 489 7.31 15.70 39.48
CA THR A 489 6.07 16.11 38.83
C THR A 489 4.85 16.11 39.77
N LEU A 490 4.90 15.37 40.88
CA LEU A 490 3.77 15.13 41.78
C LEU A 490 3.14 16.43 42.32
N GLU A 491 3.97 17.40 42.75
CA GLU A 491 3.46 18.67 43.27
C GLU A 491 2.82 19.54 42.16
N THR A 492 3.28 19.41 40.91
CA THR A 492 2.63 20.06 39.77
C THR A 492 1.29 19.40 39.46
N MET A 493 1.22 18.07 39.47
CA MET A 493 -0.03 17.30 39.27
C MET A 493 -1.09 17.66 40.33
N LYS A 494 -0.68 17.76 41.60
CA LYS A 494 -1.56 18.17 42.71
C LYS A 494 -2.13 19.57 42.51
N ARG A 495 -1.32 20.54 42.06
CA ARG A 495 -1.76 21.92 41.81
C ARG A 495 -2.72 22.03 40.64
N MET A 496 -2.49 21.27 39.56
CA MET A 496 -3.34 21.33 38.37
C MET A 496 -4.67 20.59 38.54
N TYR A 497 -4.74 19.57 39.40
CA TYR A 497 -5.89 18.68 39.58
C TYR A 497 -7.25 19.41 39.61
N LYS A 498 -7.36 20.50 40.38
CA LYS A 498 -8.63 21.25 40.55
C LYS A 498 -9.18 21.84 39.23
N PHE A 499 -8.33 22.08 38.25
CA PHE A 499 -8.67 22.77 37.01
C PHE A 499 -8.73 21.83 35.79
N GLN A 500 -8.61 20.52 36.01
CA GLN A 500 -8.56 19.53 34.95
C GLN A 500 -9.92 18.86 34.73
N GLU A 501 -10.08 18.27 33.54
CA GLU A 501 -11.24 17.44 33.22
C GLU A 501 -11.15 16.08 33.93
N TYR A 502 -12.30 15.43 34.10
CA TYR A 502 -12.44 14.12 34.75
C TYR A 502 -11.38 13.09 34.32
N ASN A 503 -11.18 12.90 33.01
CA ASN A 503 -10.22 11.93 32.48
C ASN A 503 -8.76 12.26 32.86
N SER A 504 -8.43 13.54 32.94
CA SER A 504 -7.10 13.99 33.37
C SER A 504 -6.94 13.84 34.89
N CYS A 505 -7.99 14.12 35.68
CA CYS A 505 -7.98 13.90 37.13
C CYS A 505 -7.78 12.42 37.47
N LEU A 506 -8.47 11.52 36.77
CA LEU A 506 -8.33 10.08 36.92
C LEU A 506 -6.88 9.64 36.64
N GLU A 507 -6.30 10.12 35.53
CA GLU A 507 -4.92 9.76 35.17
C GLU A 507 -3.88 10.36 36.13
N ILE A 508 -4.13 11.55 36.70
CA ILE A 508 -3.30 12.13 37.76
C ILE A 508 -3.28 11.20 38.98
N VAL A 509 -4.44 10.79 39.48
CA VAL A 509 -4.52 9.93 40.67
C VAL A 509 -3.88 8.57 40.40
N ARG A 510 -4.14 7.98 39.22
CA ARG A 510 -3.50 6.74 38.79
C ARG A 510 -1.98 6.85 38.72
N SER A 511 -1.46 7.95 38.15
CA SER A 511 -0.03 8.21 38.04
C SER A 511 0.63 8.44 39.40
N MET A 512 -0.05 9.10 40.34
CA MET A 512 0.40 9.18 41.74
C MET A 512 0.47 7.80 42.40
N GLY A 513 -0.43 6.89 42.08
CA GLY A 513 -0.38 5.50 42.57
C GLY A 513 0.78 4.69 42.03
N LYS A 514 1.28 5.01 40.82
CA LYS A 514 2.53 4.45 40.26
C LYS A 514 3.79 5.05 40.90
N MET A 515 3.65 6.21 41.55
CA MET A 515 4.74 6.98 42.16
C MET A 515 4.49 7.22 43.66
N PRO A 516 4.57 6.18 44.52
CA PRO A 516 4.23 6.33 45.92
C PRO A 516 5.13 7.34 46.63
N GLU A 517 4.50 8.38 47.18
CA GLU A 517 5.18 9.46 47.88
C GLU A 517 4.35 9.94 49.09
N THR A 518 4.95 9.91 50.28
CA THR A 518 4.24 10.16 51.54
C THR A 518 3.66 11.57 51.65
N SER A 519 4.29 12.55 50.98
CA SER A 519 3.82 13.94 50.92
C SER A 519 2.48 14.10 50.20
N MET A 520 2.11 13.17 49.32
CA MET A 520 0.85 13.20 48.56
C MET A 520 -0.33 12.56 49.31
N LEU A 521 -0.07 11.85 50.42
CA LEU A 521 -1.09 11.13 51.18
C LEU A 521 -2.24 12.04 51.65
N GLY A 522 -1.92 13.26 52.09
CA GLY A 522 -2.93 14.25 52.48
C GLY A 522 -3.85 14.67 51.32
N PHE A 523 -3.29 14.76 50.11
CA PHE A 523 -4.06 15.07 48.91
C PHE A 523 -4.94 13.89 48.47
N LEU A 524 -4.43 12.66 48.46
CA LEU A 524 -5.22 11.48 48.09
C LEU A 524 -6.40 11.23 49.05
N LYS A 525 -6.20 11.49 50.35
CA LYS A 525 -7.32 11.49 51.33
C LYS A 525 -8.38 12.53 50.99
N LEU A 526 -7.95 13.73 50.61
CA LEU A 526 -8.86 14.79 50.20
C LEU A 526 -9.68 14.41 48.96
N VAL A 527 -9.04 13.76 47.97
CA VAL A 527 -9.71 13.23 46.78
C VAL A 527 -10.76 12.18 47.18
N LEU A 528 -10.40 11.23 48.04
CA LEU A 528 -11.32 10.21 48.55
C LEU A 528 -12.52 10.82 49.30
N ASP A 529 -12.30 11.89 50.07
CA ASP A 529 -13.35 12.53 50.87
C ASP A 529 -14.28 13.43 50.03
N LYS A 530 -13.73 14.17 49.06
CA LYS A 530 -14.46 15.22 48.32
C LYS A 530 -15.05 14.79 47.00
N GLU A 531 -14.43 13.85 46.29
CA GLU A 531 -14.99 13.37 45.02
C GLU A 531 -16.18 12.46 45.29
N ASP A 532 -17.22 12.59 44.48
CA ASP A 532 -18.40 11.72 44.55
C ASP A 532 -18.29 10.53 43.58
N ASP A 533 -17.38 10.60 42.60
CA ASP A 533 -17.18 9.54 41.62
C ASP A 533 -16.43 8.33 42.20
N VAL A 534 -17.03 7.16 42.05
CA VAL A 534 -16.52 5.90 42.62
C VAL A 534 -15.19 5.50 42.00
N GLN A 535 -14.97 5.75 40.70
CA GLN A 535 -13.71 5.37 40.04
C GLN A 535 -12.53 6.18 40.56
N LEU A 536 -12.67 7.51 40.71
CA LEU A 536 -11.63 8.32 41.33
C LEU A 536 -11.35 7.91 42.79
N GLN A 537 -12.38 7.56 43.55
CA GLN A 537 -12.22 7.07 44.91
C GLN A 537 -11.46 5.73 44.93
N ILE A 538 -11.77 4.79 44.03
CA ILE A 538 -11.05 3.52 43.89
C ILE A 538 -9.58 3.76 43.55
N GLU A 539 -9.29 4.60 42.55
CA GLU A 539 -7.91 4.89 42.16
C GLU A 539 -7.15 5.62 43.28
N ALA A 540 -7.81 6.50 44.05
CA ALA A 540 -7.19 7.15 45.21
C ALA A 540 -6.87 6.13 46.31
N VAL A 541 -7.76 5.18 46.58
CA VAL A 541 -7.49 4.10 47.55
C VAL A 541 -6.34 3.21 47.07
N LYS A 542 -6.31 2.82 45.80
CA LYS A 542 -5.19 2.07 45.20
C LYS A 542 -3.88 2.83 45.31
N ALA A 543 -3.89 4.13 45.03
CA ALA A 543 -2.73 4.98 45.16
C ALA A 543 -2.23 5.09 46.60
N ILE A 544 -3.13 5.16 47.58
CA ILE A 544 -2.77 5.12 49.01
C ILE A 544 -2.22 3.74 49.40
N GLU A 545 -2.85 2.65 48.95
CA GLU A 545 -2.40 1.28 49.23
C GLU A 545 -0.97 1.04 48.71
N ASN A 546 -0.66 1.52 47.51
CA ASN A 546 0.66 1.40 46.88
C ASN A 546 1.78 2.13 47.65
N MET A 547 1.46 2.95 48.66
CA MET A 547 2.43 3.53 49.61
C MET A 547 2.90 2.54 50.69
N GLY A 548 2.44 1.29 50.65
CA GLY A 548 2.82 0.24 51.59
C GLY A 548 2.15 0.39 52.95
N GLU A 549 2.85 0.03 54.02
CA GLU A 549 2.29 -0.06 55.38
C GLU A 549 1.68 1.27 55.87
N ILE A 550 2.34 2.39 55.56
CA ILE A 550 1.88 3.73 55.94
C ILE A 550 0.52 4.03 55.28
N GLY A 551 0.36 3.64 54.03
CA GLY A 551 -0.87 3.77 53.27
C GLY A 551 -1.99 2.91 53.83
N VAL A 552 -1.71 1.63 54.09
CA VAL A 552 -2.70 0.69 54.66
C VAL A 552 -3.17 1.14 56.04
N GLN A 553 -2.26 1.59 56.92
CA GLN A 553 -2.63 2.14 58.22
C GLN A 553 -3.53 3.38 58.10
N ALA A 554 -3.24 4.24 57.11
CA ALA A 554 -4.08 5.41 56.83
C ALA A 554 -5.48 4.99 56.35
N LEU A 555 -5.60 3.99 55.48
CA LEU A 555 -6.89 3.45 55.01
C LEU A 555 -7.69 2.82 56.14
N VAL A 556 -7.05 2.01 57.00
CA VAL A 556 -7.72 1.39 58.17
C VAL A 556 -8.24 2.46 59.14
N LYS A 557 -7.52 3.58 59.31
CA LYS A 557 -7.98 4.71 60.12
C LYS A 557 -9.21 5.38 59.49
N ILE A 558 -9.25 5.53 58.17
CA ILE A 558 -10.40 6.09 57.45
C ILE A 558 -11.61 5.15 57.52
N MET A 559 -11.41 3.83 57.43
CA MET A 559 -12.49 2.83 57.56
C MET A 559 -13.19 2.87 58.93
N LYS A 560 -12.47 3.27 59.97
CA LYS A 560 -13.02 3.44 61.33
C LYS A 560 -13.78 4.76 61.52
N SER A 561 -13.70 5.69 60.56
CA SER A 561 -14.43 6.95 60.63
C SER A 561 -15.89 6.77 60.19
N GLU A 562 -16.82 7.34 60.94
CA GLU A 562 -18.28 7.20 60.71
C GLU A 562 -18.82 8.18 59.64
N TYR A 563 -17.96 9.01 59.05
CA TYR A 563 -18.37 10.19 58.27
C TYR A 563 -18.90 9.87 56.86
N LYS A 564 -18.43 8.78 56.22
CA LYS A 564 -18.96 8.22 54.97
C LYS A 564 -18.73 6.70 54.94
N ASN A 565 -19.54 5.95 54.18
CA ASN A 565 -19.40 4.50 54.04
C ASN A 565 -18.26 4.10 53.08
N TYR A 566 -17.02 4.48 53.43
CA TYR A 566 -15.80 4.10 52.69
C TYR A 566 -15.50 2.59 52.78
N ASN A 567 -16.18 1.88 53.68
CA ASN A 567 -15.97 0.45 53.95
C ASN A 567 -16.14 -0.41 52.69
N ILE A 568 -17.07 -0.06 51.80
CA ILE A 568 -17.31 -0.80 50.56
C ILE A 568 -16.12 -0.64 49.60
N ILE A 569 -15.67 0.59 49.37
CA ILE A 569 -14.61 0.91 48.40
C ILE A 569 -13.26 0.41 48.90
N VAL A 570 -12.94 0.65 50.18
CA VAL A 570 -11.66 0.23 50.76
C VAL A 570 -11.58 -1.29 50.86
N ARG A 571 -12.66 -2.00 51.23
CA ARG A 571 -12.67 -3.46 51.19
C ARG A 571 -12.55 -3.99 49.77
N HIS A 572 -13.22 -3.38 48.80
CA HIS A 572 -13.12 -3.80 47.40
C HIS A 572 -11.68 -3.72 46.87
N VAL A 573 -10.94 -2.67 47.21
CA VAL A 573 -9.54 -2.51 46.78
C VAL A 573 -8.60 -3.45 47.55
N LEU A 574 -8.79 -3.61 48.86
CA LEU A 574 -7.96 -4.52 49.69
C LEU A 574 -8.25 -6.01 49.44
N ASP A 575 -9.39 -6.35 48.82
CA ASP A 575 -9.73 -7.74 48.48
C ASP A 575 -8.96 -8.21 47.25
N ARG A 576 -7.83 -8.90 47.49
CA ARG A 576 -6.95 -9.47 46.46
C ARG A 576 -7.57 -10.57 45.60
N ARG A 577 -8.86 -10.90 45.77
CA ARG A 577 -9.56 -11.91 44.95
C ARG A 577 -10.16 -11.34 43.67
N ILE A 578 -10.21 -10.01 43.53
CA ILE A 578 -10.94 -9.30 42.46
C ILE A 578 -10.01 -8.58 41.47
N ASN A 579 -8.74 -8.36 41.83
CA ASN A 579 -7.68 -7.92 40.92
C ASN A 579 -6.85 -9.12 40.45
#